data_AF-A0A3B8Y2P5-F1
#
_entry.id   AF-A0A3B8Y2P5-F1
#
_cell.length_a   1.000
_cell.length_b   1.000
_cell.length_c   1.000
_cell.angle_alpha   90.00
_cell.angle_beta   90.00
_cell.angle_gamma   90.00
#
_symmetry.space_group_name_H-M   'P 1'
#
loop_
_entity.id
_entity.type
_entity.pdbx_description
1 polymer ?
#
loop_
_entity_poly.entity_id
_entity_poly.type
_entity_poly.pdbx_seq_one_letter_code
_entity_poly.pdbx_strand_id
1 'polypeptide(L)'
;MDNNVEVRLVGRGLYLEAIAGESVQVFVCIDTSGSIDNPQLQLFLSEVTGILGAYPHLKCELYYADADAYGPYSLTSNSSLPSAKGGGGTSFIPFFNQVEENRDPSLERVCVYLTDGYGDFP
;
A
#
# COMPACT_ATOMS: atom_id res chain seq x y z
N MET A 1 7.78 14.47 19.86
CA MET A 1 6.97 15.08 18.79
C MET A 1 6.10 13.95 18.29
N ASP A 2 4.81 14.08 18.50
CA ASP A 2 3.86 12.98 18.35
C ASP A 2 3.71 12.64 16.87
N ASN A 3 4.25 11.49 16.47
CA ASN A 3 3.98 10.90 15.16
C ASN A 3 2.61 10.24 15.23
N ASN A 4 1.54 11.04 15.11
CA ASN A 4 0.21 10.51 14.89
C ASN A 4 0.17 9.89 13.49
N VAL A 5 0.44 8.58 13.41
CA VAL A 5 0.14 7.78 12.22
C VAL A 5 -1.35 7.48 12.27
N GLU A 6 -2.14 8.25 11.51
CA GLU A 6 -3.58 8.02 11.45
C GLU A 6 -3.86 6.88 10.45
N VAL A 7 -3.98 5.65 10.96
CA VAL A 7 -4.37 4.49 10.14
C VAL A 7 -5.89 4.48 10.02
N ARG A 8 -6.41 4.99 8.90
CA ARG A 8 -7.85 4.96 8.58
C ARG A 8 -8.14 3.97 7.46
N LEU A 9 -8.85 2.91 7.79
CA LEU A 9 -9.45 1.99 6.82
C LEU A 9 -10.79 2.59 6.36
N VAL A 10 -10.79 3.31 5.23
CA VAL A 10 -12.01 3.86 4.62
C VAL A 10 -12.30 3.10 3.33
N GLY A 11 -13.58 2.77 3.10
CA GLY A 11 -14.06 2.10 1.89
C GLY A 11 -13.48 2.71 0.61
N ARG A 12 -12.77 1.85 -0.13
CA ARG A 12 -11.80 2.07 -1.23
C ARG A 12 -12.04 3.17 -2.27
N GLY A 13 -13.22 3.77 -2.39
CA GLY A 13 -13.52 4.81 -3.37
C GLY A 13 -13.50 6.23 -2.82
N LEU A 14 -14.13 6.46 -1.66
CA LEU A 14 -14.52 7.81 -1.23
C LEU A 14 -13.34 8.71 -0.82
N TYR A 15 -12.26 8.13 -0.28
CA TYR A 15 -11.11 8.92 0.17
C TYR A 15 -10.19 9.31 -1.00
N LEU A 16 -9.94 8.40 -1.94
CA LEU A 16 -9.13 8.70 -3.12
C LEU A 16 -9.83 9.72 -4.04
N GLU A 17 -11.16 9.65 -4.16
CA GLU A 17 -11.96 10.63 -4.91
C GLU A 17 -11.81 12.05 -4.35
N ALA A 18 -11.76 12.21 -3.02
CA ALA A 18 -11.57 13.50 -2.37
C ALA A 18 -10.17 14.12 -2.63
N ILE A 19 -9.20 13.27 -2.98
CA ILE A 19 -7.77 13.63 -3.10
C ILE A 19 -7.34 13.90 -4.54
N ALA A 20 -8.13 13.48 -5.53
CA ALA A 20 -7.82 13.62 -6.95
C ALA A 20 -7.61 15.07 -7.46
N GLY A 21 -7.85 16.08 -6.61
CA GLY A 21 -7.54 17.49 -6.89
C GLY A 21 -6.12 17.94 -6.50
N GLU A 22 -5.35 17.14 -5.75
CA GLU A 22 -4.01 17.51 -5.23
C GLU A 22 -2.93 16.50 -5.66
N SER A 23 -1.66 16.94 -5.67
CA SER A 23 -0.53 16.04 -5.95
C SER A 23 -0.23 15.19 -4.72
N VAL A 24 -0.67 13.93 -4.74
CA VAL A 24 -0.50 12.99 -3.62
C VAL A 24 0.41 11.83 -4.00
N GLN A 25 1.25 11.44 -3.04
CA GLN A 25 2.06 10.24 -3.14
C GLN A 25 1.33 9.08 -2.45
N VAL A 26 1.07 8.01 -3.20
CA VAL A 26 0.33 6.86 -2.69
C VAL A 26 1.29 5.70 -2.46
N PHE A 27 1.27 5.17 -1.25
CA PHE A 27 2.03 4.00 -0.85
C PHE A 27 1.04 2.85 -0.64
N VAL A 28 1.16 1.79 -1.42
CA VAL A 28 0.29 0.61 -1.33
C VAL A 28 1.12 -0.55 -0.80
N CYS A 29 0.65 -1.19 0.25
CA CYS A 29 1.22 -2.43 0.77
C CYS A 29 0.24 -3.57 0.57
N ILE A 30 0.72 -4.69 0.04
CA ILE A 30 0.00 -5.95 -0.01
C ILE A 30 0.59 -6.87 1.06
N ASP A 31 -0.24 -7.28 2.01
CA ASP A 31 0.09 -8.33 2.96
C ASP A 31 0.33 -9.65 2.21
N THR A 32 1.50 -10.22 2.44
CA THR A 32 1.93 -11.52 1.91
C THR A 32 2.37 -12.44 3.04
N SER A 33 1.93 -12.17 4.27
CA SER A 33 2.14 -13.07 5.39
C SER A 33 1.48 -14.43 5.17
N GLY A 34 1.89 -15.42 5.96
CA GLY A 34 1.46 -16.81 5.80
C GLY A 34 -0.05 -17.06 5.96
N SER A 35 -0.84 -16.09 6.43
CA SER A 35 -2.31 -16.20 6.46
C SER A 35 -2.96 -15.93 5.10
N ILE A 36 -2.27 -15.25 4.19
CA ILE A 36 -2.80 -14.83 2.91
C ILE A 36 -2.66 -15.95 1.87
N ASP A 37 -3.80 -16.44 1.38
CA ASP A 37 -3.82 -17.44 0.32
C ASP A 37 -3.72 -16.82 -1.09
N ASN A 38 -3.52 -17.68 -2.10
CA ASN A 38 -3.41 -17.23 -3.49
C ASN A 38 -4.66 -16.47 -3.97
N PRO A 39 -5.91 -16.94 -3.74
CA PRO A 39 -7.11 -16.16 -4.05
C PRO A 39 -7.14 -14.76 -3.44
N GLN A 40 -6.81 -14.61 -2.15
CA GLN A 40 -6.74 -13.31 -1.48
C GLN A 40 -5.65 -12.42 -2.09
N LEU A 41 -4.47 -12.97 -2.36
CA LEU A 41 -3.40 -12.24 -3.03
C LEU A 41 -3.82 -11.73 -4.41
N GLN A 42 -4.51 -12.55 -5.21
CA GLN A 42 -5.03 -12.12 -6.51
C GLN A 42 -6.08 -11.02 -6.40
N LEU A 43 -6.93 -11.07 -5.36
CA LEU A 43 -7.88 -10.01 -5.07
C LEU A 43 -7.14 -8.70 -4.74
N PHE A 44 -6.13 -8.75 -3.89
CA PHE A 44 -5.34 -7.56 -3.55
C PHE A 44 -4.63 -6.95 -4.75
N LEU A 45 -4.01 -7.77 -5.61
CA LEU A 45 -3.37 -7.32 -6.85
C LEU A 45 -4.37 -6.65 -7.80
N SER A 46 -5.56 -7.24 -7.96
CA SER A 46 -6.63 -6.68 -8.80
C SER A 46 -7.06 -5.29 -8.32
N GLU A 47 -7.03 -5.06 -7.02
CA GLU A 47 -7.40 -3.80 -6.39
C GLU A 47 -6.34 -2.72 -6.61
N VAL A 48 -5.05 -3.10 -6.58
CA VAL A 48 -3.96 -2.19 -7.01
C VAL A 48 -4.13 -1.78 -8.46
N THR A 49 -4.44 -2.73 -9.36
CA THR A 49 -4.74 -2.41 -10.76
C THR A 49 -5.96 -1.49 -10.89
N GLY A 50 -7.01 -1.70 -10.09
CA GLY A 50 -8.19 -0.84 -10.04
C GLY A 50 -7.85 0.60 -9.65
N ILE A 51 -7.04 0.79 -8.60
CA ILE A 51 -6.56 2.10 -8.16
C ILE A 51 -5.77 2.79 -9.27
N LEU A 52 -4.81 2.10 -9.88
CA LEU A 52 -3.97 2.66 -10.96
C LEU A 52 -4.79 3.04 -12.21
N GLY A 53 -5.82 2.25 -12.53
CA GLY A 53 -6.72 2.51 -13.66
C GLY A 53 -7.66 3.69 -13.41
N ALA A 54 -8.19 3.81 -12.19
CA ALA A 54 -9.08 4.91 -11.81
C ALA A 54 -8.35 6.26 -11.73
N TYR A 55 -7.07 6.25 -11.36
CA TYR A 55 -6.27 7.46 -11.18
C TYR A 55 -4.92 7.40 -11.91
N PRO A 56 -4.89 7.58 -13.24
CA PRO A 56 -3.67 7.41 -14.06
C PRO A 56 -2.53 8.39 -13.72
N HIS A 57 -2.81 9.47 -13.00
CA HIS A 57 -1.84 10.49 -12.62
C HIS A 57 -1.14 10.21 -11.28
N LEU A 58 -1.57 9.19 -10.53
CA LEU A 58 -0.96 8.86 -9.24
C LEU A 58 0.47 8.34 -9.43
N LYS A 59 1.36 8.81 -8.55
CA LYS A 59 2.62 8.13 -8.26
C LYS A 59 2.34 7.11 -7.17
N CYS A 60 2.32 5.83 -7.55
CA CYS A 60 2.04 4.73 -6.65
C CYS A 60 3.34 3.96 -6.36
N GLU A 61 3.70 3.84 -5.09
CA GLU A 61 4.79 2.97 -4.64
C GLU A 61 4.19 1.71 -4.03
N LEU A 62 4.36 0.57 -4.71
CA LEU A 62 3.88 -0.73 -4.23
C LEU A 62 4.94 -1.40 -3.35
N TYR A 63 4.46 -2.04 -2.28
CA TYR A 63 5.21 -2.92 -1.40
C TYR A 63 4.47 -4.24 -1.24
N TYR A 64 5.23 -5.30 -1.06
CA TYR A 64 4.74 -6.52 -0.42
C TYR A 64 5.29 -6.56 1.00
N ALA A 65 4.55 -7.11 1.96
CA ALA A 65 5.05 -7.22 3.33
C ALA A 65 4.59 -8.48 4.04
N ASP A 66 5.52 -9.08 4.77
CA ASP A 66 5.30 -10.12 5.76
C ASP A 66 5.93 -9.68 7.09
N ALA A 67 6.98 -10.37 7.58
CA ALA A 67 7.79 -9.88 8.70
C ALA A 67 8.77 -8.78 8.26
N ASP A 68 9.04 -8.68 6.96
CA ASP A 68 9.82 -7.63 6.30
C ASP A 68 8.95 -6.93 5.24
N ALA A 69 9.44 -5.82 4.67
CA ALA A 69 8.79 -5.13 3.56
C ALA A 69 9.68 -5.11 2.31
N TYR A 70 9.10 -5.46 1.17
CA TYR A 70 9.76 -5.62 -0.12
C TYR A 70 9.25 -4.56 -1.09
N GLY A 71 10.13 -3.65 -1.51
CA GLY A 71 9.81 -2.50 -2.35
C GLY A 71 10.77 -1.35 -2.05
N PRO A 72 10.40 -0.10 -2.40
CA PRO A 72 9.25 0.24 -3.23
C PRO A 72 9.37 -0.27 -4.67
N TYR A 73 8.22 -0.49 -5.30
CA TYR A 73 8.08 -0.66 -6.74
C TYR A 73 7.22 0.48 -7.29
N SER A 74 7.85 1.39 -8.05
CA SER A 74 7.12 2.52 -8.63
C SER A 74 6.21 2.06 -9.77
N LEU A 75 4.92 2.30 -9.62
CA LEU A 75 3.88 1.89 -10.56
C LEU A 75 3.20 3.08 -11.23
N THR A 76 2.80 2.84 -12.47
CA THR A 76 1.91 3.68 -13.28
C THR A 76 0.75 2.82 -13.78
N SER A 77 -0.25 3.41 -14.41
CA SER A 77 -1.39 2.68 -15.01
C SER A 77 -0.99 1.63 -16.07
N ASN A 78 0.22 1.72 -16.62
CA ASN A 78 0.74 0.78 -17.63
C ASN A 78 1.78 -0.20 -17.07
N SER A 79 2.10 -0.14 -15.78
CA SER A 79 3.12 -1.01 -15.18
C SER A 79 2.62 -2.44 -15.05
N SER A 80 3.48 -3.43 -15.33
CA SER A 80 3.23 -4.80 -14.88
C SER A 80 3.49 -4.91 -13.38
N LEU A 81 2.62 -5.63 -12.67
CA LEU A 81 2.83 -5.86 -11.24
C LEU A 81 4.04 -6.79 -11.02
N PRO A 82 4.98 -6.43 -10.13
CA PRO A 82 6.10 -7.29 -9.78
C PRO A 82 5.62 -8.56 -9.08
N SER A 83 6.36 -9.67 -9.19
CA SER A 83 6.04 -10.89 -8.46
C SER A 83 6.00 -10.63 -6.96
N ALA A 84 4.95 -11.15 -6.29
CA ALA A 84 4.82 -11.06 -4.85
C ALA A 84 6.00 -11.73 -4.11
N LYS A 85 6.38 -11.14 -2.98
CA LYS A 85 7.42 -11.65 -2.06
C LYS A 85 6.87 -11.71 -0.65
N GLY A 86 7.31 -12.69 0.14
CA GLY A 86 6.92 -12.88 1.52
C GLY A 86 6.62 -14.35 1.84
N GLY A 87 5.60 -14.59 2.66
CA GLY A 87 5.16 -15.90 3.13
C GLY A 87 5.56 -16.23 4.58
N GLY A 88 6.20 -15.28 5.29
CA GLY A 88 6.61 -15.39 6.68
C GLY A 88 5.54 -14.98 7.69
N GLY A 89 5.99 -14.44 8.83
CA GLY A 89 5.11 -13.82 9.83
C GLY A 89 4.52 -12.49 9.35
N THR A 90 3.92 -11.72 10.26
CA THR A 90 3.28 -10.43 9.93
C THR A 90 3.87 -9.32 10.80
N SER A 91 4.34 -8.24 10.16
CA SER A 91 4.77 -7.01 10.82
C SER A 91 4.50 -5.80 9.93
N PHE A 92 3.75 -4.84 10.45
CA PHE A 92 3.41 -3.61 9.70
C PHE A 92 4.53 -2.56 9.78
N ILE A 93 5.42 -2.67 10.77
CA ILE A 93 6.46 -1.69 11.08
C ILE A 93 7.43 -1.46 9.91
N PRO A 94 7.99 -2.50 9.25
CA PRO A 94 8.94 -2.31 8.17
C PRO A 94 8.37 -1.51 7.00
N PHE A 95 7.09 -1.70 6.66
CA PHE A 95 6.42 -0.92 5.62
C PHE A 95 6.37 0.56 6.00
N PHE A 96 5.87 0.90 7.20
CA PHE A 96 5.77 2.31 7.60
C PHE A 96 7.14 2.97 7.74
N ASN A 97 8.17 2.28 8.20
CA ASN A 97 9.54 2.80 8.21
C ASN A 97 10.01 3.16 6.79
N GLN A 98 9.78 2.28 5.81
CA GLN A 98 10.13 2.56 4.42
C GLN A 98 9.30 3.70 3.82
N VAL A 99 8.02 3.84 4.17
CA VAL A 99 7.22 5.00 3.76
C VAL A 99 7.83 6.29 4.31
N GLU A 100 8.24 6.31 5.58
CA GLU A 100 8.85 7.51 6.16
C GLU A 100 10.15 7.90 5.45
N GLU A 101 10.95 6.92 5.02
CA GLU A 101 12.20 7.13 4.27
C GLU A 101 11.98 7.59 2.81
N ASN A 102 10.90 7.13 2.17
CA ASN A 102 10.65 7.36 0.74
C ASN A 102 9.63 8.47 0.44
N ARG A 103 8.99 9.05 1.47
CA ARG A 103 8.04 10.15 1.27
C ARG A 103 8.71 11.42 0.80
N ASP A 104 8.04 12.11 -0.11
CA ASP A 104 8.32 13.52 -0.38
C ASP A 104 7.63 14.37 0.71
N PRO A 105 8.38 15.09 1.56
CA PRO A 105 7.79 15.89 2.63
C PRO A 105 6.96 17.08 2.13
N SER A 106 7.01 17.40 0.82
CA SER A 106 6.21 18.45 0.20
C SER A 106 4.87 17.96 -0.36
N LEU A 107 4.62 16.65 -0.36
CA LEU A 107 3.39 16.04 -0.85
C LEU A 107 2.59 15.47 0.32
N GLU A 108 1.26 15.56 0.23
CA GLU A 108 0.39 14.74 1.05
C GLU A 108 0.60 13.27 0.71
N ARG A 109 0.53 12.40 1.72
CA ARG A 109 0.72 10.96 1.56
C ARG A 109 -0.55 10.20 1.89
N VAL A 110 -0.76 9.11 1.16
CA VAL A 110 -1.80 8.12 1.49
C VAL A 110 -1.16 6.76 1.56
N CYS A 111 -1.39 6.05 2.66
CA CYS A 111 -0.97 4.66 2.83
C CYS A 111 -2.20 3.77 2.72
N VAL A 112 -2.15 2.80 1.82
CA VAL A 112 -3.18 1.77 1.65
C VAL A 112 -2.54 0.43 2.01
N TYR A 113 -3.03 -0.23 3.05
CA TYR A 113 -2.56 -1.57 3.43
C TYR A 113 -3.66 -2.60 3.15
N LEU A 114 -3.38 -3.56 2.28
CA LEU A 114 -4.31 -4.62 1.88
C LEU A 114 -3.97 -5.90 2.63
N THR A 115 -4.80 -6.28 3.59
CA THR A 115 -4.63 -7.43 4.48
C THR A 115 -5.98 -8.11 4.72
N ASP A 116 -5.96 -9.34 5.22
CA ASP A 116 -7.15 -10.04 5.74
C ASP A 116 -7.55 -9.56 7.16
N GLY A 117 -6.75 -8.69 7.76
CA GLY A 117 -6.98 -8.10 9.08
C GLY A 117 -6.43 -8.93 10.24
N TYR A 118 -5.70 -10.01 9.97
CA TYR A 118 -5.09 -10.87 10.99
C TYR A 118 -3.68 -10.37 11.34
N GLY A 119 -3.54 -9.56 12.40
CA GLY A 119 -2.25 -9.07 12.87
C GLY A 119 -2.35 -7.95 13.91
N ASP A 120 -1.23 -7.63 14.55
CA ASP A 120 -1.14 -6.52 15.50
C ASP A 120 -0.95 -5.20 14.74
N PHE A 121 -1.91 -4.28 14.88
CA PHE A 121 -1.84 -2.93 14.33
C PHE A 121 -1.09 -2.01 15.31
N PRO A 122 -0.21 -1.11 14.83
CA PRO A 122 0.43 -0.09 15.66
C PRO A 122 -0.56 0.97 16.19
#